data_AF-A0ABC9QQV3-F1
#
_entry.id   AF-A0ABC9QQV3-F1
#
_cell.length_a   1.000
_cell.length_b   1.000
_cell.length_c   1.000
_cell.angle_alpha   90.00
_cell.angle_beta   90.00
_cell.angle_gamma   90.00
#
_symmetry.space_group_name_H-M   'P 1'
#
loop_
_entity.id
_entity.type
_entity.pdbx_description
1 polymer ?
#
loop_
_entity_poly.entity_id
_entity_poly.type
_entity_poly.pdbx_seq_one_letter_code
_entity_poly.pdbx_strand_id
1 'polypeptide(L)'
;MFEKWIGLTLLLSSLGYPCQKVSISFKQYENLIHIHQKGCNNEVVCRTLISIALLESSLGLNNKREKSLKDTSYSMFHITLNTAKKFYPTYSKTLLKTKLLNDVGFAIQLAKQILKENFDYYHQKHPNKSVYQLVEMAIGAYNGGMKHNPNGAYVKKFRCIYSQVRYNE
;
A
#
# COMPACT_ATOMS: atom_id res chain seq x y z
N MET A 1 39.68 7.35 -14.98
CA MET A 1 38.71 6.43 -15.63
C MET A 1 37.55 5.99 -14.71
N PHE A 2 37.60 6.21 -13.39
CA PHE A 2 36.53 5.81 -12.45
C PHE A 2 35.28 6.73 -12.46
N GLU A 3 35.46 8.03 -12.69
CA GLU A 3 34.36 9.01 -12.59
C GLU A 3 33.35 8.94 -13.75
N LYS A 4 33.78 8.49 -14.94
CA LYS A 4 32.89 8.30 -16.10
C LYS A 4 31.87 7.17 -15.91
N TRP A 5 32.19 6.18 -15.06
CA TRP A 5 31.27 5.08 -14.78
C TRP A 5 30.18 5.49 -13.79
N ILE A 6 30.53 6.27 -12.75
CA ILE A 6 29.57 6.75 -11.74
C ILE A 6 28.48 7.63 -12.38
N GLY A 7 28.85 8.51 -13.30
CA GLY A 7 27.89 9.33 -14.04
C GLY A 7 26.91 8.52 -14.90
N LEU A 8 27.39 7.41 -15.48
CA LEU A 8 26.57 6.53 -16.32
C LEU A 8 25.66 5.62 -15.48
N THR A 9 26.09 5.11 -14.31
CA THR A 9 25.20 4.39 -13.38
C THR A 9 24.15 5.30 -12.74
N LEU A 10 24.46 6.58 -12.52
CA LEU A 10 23.49 7.59 -12.06
C LEU A 10 22.49 7.98 -13.15
N LEU A 11 22.90 8.05 -14.43
CA LEU A 11 21.97 8.22 -15.55
C LEU A 11 21.11 6.98 -15.83
N LEU A 12 21.67 5.78 -15.70
CA LEU A 12 20.91 4.54 -15.91
C LEU A 12 19.95 4.22 -14.75
N SER A 13 20.21 4.75 -13.55
CA SER A 13 19.28 4.67 -12.41
C SER A 13 18.20 5.75 -12.43
N SER A 14 18.39 6.85 -13.19
CA SER A 14 17.35 7.85 -13.46
C SER A 14 16.41 7.45 -14.60
N LEU A 15 16.78 6.48 -15.44
CA LEU A 15 15.87 5.68 -16.28
C LEU A 15 15.05 4.66 -15.46
N GLY A 16 15.04 4.82 -14.12
CA GLY A 16 14.39 3.94 -13.17
C GLY A 16 12.89 3.80 -13.42
N TYR A 17 12.47 2.58 -13.76
CA TYR A 17 11.08 2.12 -13.84
C TYR A 17 10.13 3.13 -14.52
N PRO A 18 10.03 3.13 -15.87
CA PRO A 18 9.01 3.93 -16.54
C PRO A 18 7.65 3.63 -15.89
N CYS A 19 6.98 4.69 -15.47
CA CYS A 19 5.71 4.57 -14.76
C CYS A 19 4.67 3.98 -15.72
N GLN A 20 4.43 2.67 -15.58
CA GLN A 20 3.54 1.94 -16.48
C GLN A 20 2.10 2.38 -16.23
N LYS A 21 1.36 2.63 -17.33
CA LYS A 21 -0.06 2.98 -17.24
C LYS A 21 -0.83 1.84 -16.58
N VAL A 22 -1.54 2.14 -15.50
CA VAL A 22 -2.41 1.18 -14.84
C VAL A 22 -3.66 0.99 -15.71
N SER A 23 -3.97 -0.27 -16.06
CA SER A 23 -5.25 -0.64 -16.66
C SER A 23 -6.00 -1.55 -15.69
N ILE A 24 -7.31 -1.34 -15.57
CA ILE A 24 -8.20 -2.14 -14.72
C ILE A 24 -9.21 -2.89 -15.58
N SER A 25 -9.37 -4.17 -15.29
CA SER A 25 -10.37 -5.06 -15.88
C SER A 25 -11.72 -4.91 -15.17
N PHE A 26 -12.79 -5.38 -15.82
CA PHE A 26 -14.14 -5.39 -15.24
C PHE A 26 -14.18 -6.03 -13.83
N LYS A 27 -13.47 -7.15 -13.63
CA LYS A 27 -13.39 -7.86 -12.35
C LYS A 27 -12.75 -7.02 -11.22
N GLN A 28 -11.92 -6.04 -11.56
CA GLN A 28 -11.27 -5.15 -10.58
C GLN A 28 -12.17 -3.97 -10.17
N TYR A 29 -13.20 -3.65 -10.97
CA TYR A 29 -14.11 -2.53 -10.68
C TYR A 29 -14.94 -2.77 -9.41
N GLU A 30 -15.35 -4.00 -9.11
CA GLU A 30 -16.12 -4.29 -7.89
C GLU A 30 -15.36 -3.88 -6.62
N ASN A 31 -14.07 -4.22 -6.54
CA ASN A 31 -13.23 -3.84 -5.42
C ASN A 31 -12.96 -2.32 -5.40
N LEU A 32 -12.86 -1.69 -6.57
CA LEU A 32 -12.74 -0.23 -6.66
C LEU A 32 -13.99 0.48 -6.10
N ILE A 33 -15.19 -0.01 -6.46
CA ILE A 33 -16.47 0.48 -5.95
C ILE A 33 -16.53 0.30 -4.43
N HIS A 34 -16.12 -0.85 -3.90
CA HIS A 34 -16.08 -1.06 -2.46
C HIS A 34 -15.14 -0.11 -1.74
N ILE A 35 -13.94 0.15 -2.29
CA ILE A 35 -13.02 1.15 -1.74
C ILE A 35 -13.68 2.53 -1.75
N HIS A 36 -14.34 2.91 -2.84
CA HIS A 36 -15.02 4.20 -2.94
C HIS A 36 -16.13 4.35 -1.90
N GLN A 37 -17.01 3.35 -1.78
CA GLN A 37 -18.18 3.39 -0.89
C GLN A 37 -17.83 3.30 0.60
N LYS A 38 -16.79 2.54 0.98
CA LYS A 38 -16.50 2.20 2.39
C LYS A 38 -15.17 2.76 2.90
N GLY A 39 -14.26 3.08 1.98
CA GLY A 39 -12.89 3.46 2.30
C GLY A 39 -12.65 4.97 2.32
N CYS A 40 -13.29 5.69 1.40
CA CYS A 40 -12.92 7.05 1.02
C CYS A 40 -13.55 8.11 1.93
N ASN A 41 -12.84 8.46 3.01
CA ASN A 41 -13.23 9.59 3.89
C ASN A 41 -12.82 10.95 3.30
N ASN A 42 -11.74 10.98 2.50
CA ASN A 42 -11.25 12.12 1.75
C ASN A 42 -10.43 11.62 0.55
N GLU A 43 -10.10 12.51 -0.37
CA GLU A 43 -9.32 12.20 -1.57
C GLU A 43 -8.01 11.46 -1.25
N VAL A 44 -7.23 11.97 -0.29
CA VAL A 44 -5.91 11.42 0.04
C VAL A 44 -6.04 9.96 0.48
N VAL A 45 -6.94 9.67 1.44
CA VAL A 45 -7.20 8.32 1.92
C VAL A 45 -7.68 7.42 0.78
N CYS A 46 -8.57 7.93 -0.07
CA CYS A 46 -9.12 7.17 -1.18
C CYS A 46 -8.02 6.76 -2.17
N ARG A 47 -7.25 7.73 -2.65
CA ARG A 47 -6.15 7.51 -3.58
C ARG A 47 -5.10 6.59 -2.99
N THR A 48 -4.81 6.72 -1.70
CA THR A 48 -3.86 5.83 -1.00
C THR A 48 -4.37 4.39 -0.98
N LEU A 49 -5.63 4.14 -0.61
CA LEU A 49 -6.21 2.79 -0.57
C LEU A 49 -6.24 2.13 -1.94
N ILE A 50 -6.71 2.84 -2.97
CA ILE A 50 -6.73 2.33 -4.36
C ILE A 50 -5.32 2.00 -4.81
N SER A 51 -4.36 2.88 -4.54
CA SER A 51 -2.96 2.68 -4.94
C SER A 51 -2.32 1.48 -4.27
N ILE A 52 -2.59 1.24 -2.98
CA ILE A 52 -2.12 0.03 -2.28
C ILE A 52 -2.78 -1.20 -2.88
N ALA A 53 -4.11 -1.19 -3.06
CA ALA A 53 -4.82 -2.34 -3.58
C ALA A 53 -4.34 -2.74 -4.99
N LEU A 54 -4.08 -1.76 -5.84
CA LEU A 54 -3.45 -1.95 -7.15
C LEU A 54 -2.03 -2.54 -7.02
N LEU A 55 -1.20 -1.96 -6.16
CA LEU A 55 0.20 -2.34 -5.99
C LEU A 55 0.36 -3.75 -5.39
N GLU A 56 -0.46 -4.09 -4.40
CA GLU A 56 -0.35 -5.33 -3.64
C GLU A 56 -0.92 -6.51 -4.43
N SER A 57 -2.17 -6.38 -4.88
CA SER A 57 -2.96 -7.52 -5.36
C SER A 57 -3.58 -7.31 -6.74
N SER A 58 -3.26 -6.20 -7.40
CA SER A 58 -3.98 -5.76 -8.60
C SER A 58 -5.47 -5.66 -8.34
N LEU A 59 -5.89 -4.87 -7.35
CA LEU A 59 -7.29 -4.70 -6.93
C LEU A 59 -8.00 -6.03 -6.63
N GLY A 60 -7.30 -6.93 -5.96
CA GLY A 60 -7.82 -8.18 -5.46
C GLY A 60 -7.89 -9.34 -6.44
N LEU A 61 -7.25 -9.23 -7.62
CA LEU A 61 -7.03 -10.40 -8.47
C LEU A 61 -6.11 -11.43 -7.79
N ASN A 62 -5.15 -10.96 -7.00
CA ASN A 62 -4.18 -11.77 -6.28
C ASN A 62 -4.35 -11.60 -4.76
N ASN A 63 -5.52 -11.97 -4.22
CA ASN A 63 -5.87 -11.77 -2.80
C ASN A 63 -5.11 -12.65 -1.79
N LYS A 64 -4.34 -13.63 -2.27
CA LYS A 64 -3.46 -14.46 -1.44
C LYS A 64 -2.05 -14.37 -2.00
N ARG A 65 -1.10 -13.99 -1.15
CA ARG A 65 0.32 -14.02 -1.49
C ARG A 65 1.11 -14.64 -0.37
N GLU A 66 1.82 -15.69 -0.71
CA GLU A 66 2.84 -16.31 0.12
C GLU A 66 4.11 -15.45 -0.01
N LYS A 67 4.44 -14.68 1.02
CA LYS A 67 5.68 -13.89 1.08
C LYS A 67 6.84 -14.75 1.59
N SER A 68 6.56 -15.71 2.49
CA SER A 68 7.44 -16.79 2.93
C SER A 68 6.61 -17.94 3.54
N LEU A 69 7.26 -19.06 3.90
CA LEU A 69 6.64 -20.16 4.67
C LEU A 69 6.01 -19.69 6.00
N LYS A 70 6.46 -18.55 6.56
CA LYS A 70 5.99 -18.02 7.85
C LYS A 70 5.10 -16.77 7.73
N ASP A 71 5.12 -16.10 6.58
CA ASP A 71 4.33 -14.88 6.33
C ASP A 71 3.50 -15.05 5.06
N THR A 72 2.25 -15.47 5.24
CA THR A 72 1.21 -15.33 4.22
C THR A 72 0.42 -14.05 4.49
N SER A 73 0.16 -13.31 3.42
CA SER A 73 -0.64 -12.10 3.44
C SER A 73 -1.93 -12.28 2.62
N TYR A 74 -3.00 -11.64 3.07
CA TYR A 74 -4.36 -11.87 2.59
C TYR A 74 -5.06 -10.56 2.20
N SER A 75 -6.16 -10.68 1.45
CA SER A 75 -6.98 -9.59 0.90
C SER A 75 -6.28 -8.75 -0.17
N MET A 76 -7.02 -7.79 -0.72
CA MET A 76 -6.49 -6.88 -1.73
C MET A 76 -5.36 -5.96 -1.21
N PHE A 77 -5.22 -5.86 0.11
CA PHE A 77 -4.21 -5.03 0.76
C PHE A 77 -3.01 -5.84 1.30
N HIS A 78 -2.96 -7.16 1.06
CA HIS A 78 -1.89 -8.04 1.55
C HIS A 78 -1.48 -7.82 3.01
N ILE A 79 -2.44 -7.98 3.92
CA ILE A 79 -2.23 -7.87 5.36
C ILE A 79 -1.87 -9.25 5.93
N THR A 80 -0.81 -9.33 6.75
CA THR A 80 -0.44 -10.58 7.45
C THR A 80 -1.33 -10.80 8.66
N LEU A 81 -1.51 -12.06 9.07
CA LEU A 81 -2.31 -12.38 10.27
C LEU A 81 -1.67 -11.83 11.55
N ASN A 82 -0.35 -11.72 11.60
CA ASN A 82 0.35 -11.13 12.74
C ASN A 82 0.07 -9.63 12.85
N THR A 83 0.05 -8.90 11.73
CA THR A 83 -0.36 -7.50 11.71
C THR A 83 -1.83 -7.37 12.11
N ALA A 84 -2.73 -8.17 11.52
CA ALA A 84 -4.15 -8.14 11.85
C ALA A 84 -4.43 -8.42 13.34
N LYS A 85 -3.66 -9.32 13.96
CA LYS A 85 -3.75 -9.63 15.40
C LYS A 85 -3.42 -8.45 16.31
N LYS A 86 -2.61 -7.48 15.87
CA LYS A 86 -2.32 -6.27 16.66
C LYS A 86 -3.57 -5.41 16.84
N PHE A 87 -4.40 -5.32 15.80
CA PHE A 87 -5.62 -4.51 15.79
C PHE A 87 -6.84 -5.27 16.31
N TYR A 88 -6.86 -6.60 16.15
CA TYR A 88 -7.95 -7.48 16.58
C TYR A 88 -7.41 -8.59 17.48
N PRO A 89 -6.96 -8.27 18.71
CA PRO A 89 -6.28 -9.22 19.59
C PRO A 89 -7.18 -10.34 20.09
N THR A 90 -8.51 -10.15 20.12
CA THR A 90 -9.47 -11.18 20.52
C THR A 90 -9.78 -12.19 19.40
N TYR A 91 -9.48 -11.87 18.14
CA TYR A 91 -9.80 -12.77 17.02
C TYR A 91 -8.75 -13.87 16.90
N SER A 92 -9.20 -15.08 16.55
CA SER A 92 -8.28 -16.17 16.19
C SER A 92 -7.64 -15.91 14.83
N LYS A 93 -6.45 -16.47 14.58
CA LYS A 93 -5.78 -16.39 13.26
C LYS A 93 -6.66 -16.97 12.14
N THR A 94 -7.41 -18.03 12.44
CA THR A 94 -8.38 -18.64 11.52
C THR A 94 -9.49 -17.67 11.15
N LEU A 95 -10.12 -17.02 12.14
CA LEU A 95 -11.17 -16.04 11.90
C LEU A 95 -10.66 -14.84 11.09
N LEU A 96 -9.47 -14.33 11.43
CA LEU A 96 -8.84 -13.23 10.70
C LEU A 96 -8.57 -13.58 9.24
N LYS A 97 -8.08 -14.80 8.97
CA LYS A 97 -7.88 -15.29 7.61
C LYS A 97 -9.21 -15.31 6.84
N THR A 98 -10.27 -15.88 7.43
CA THR A 98 -11.60 -15.94 6.82
C THR A 98 -12.13 -14.54 6.53
N LYS A 99 -12.05 -13.60 7.49
CA LYS A 99 -12.49 -12.22 7.29
C LYS A 99 -11.68 -11.50 6.21
N LEU A 100 -10.35 -11.62 6.21
CA LEU A 100 -9.51 -10.99 5.18
C LEU A 100 -9.78 -11.52 3.76
N LEU A 101 -10.15 -12.79 3.62
CA LEU A 101 -10.43 -13.39 2.31
C LEU A 101 -11.86 -13.09 1.81
N ASN A 102 -12.83 -13.00 2.73
CA ASN A 102 -14.25 -13.03 2.35
C ASN A 102 -15.02 -11.74 2.71
N ASP A 103 -14.45 -10.86 3.55
CA ASP A 103 -15.10 -9.62 3.98
C ASP A 103 -14.26 -8.42 3.51
N VAL A 104 -14.61 -7.92 2.32
CA VAL A 104 -13.97 -6.75 1.70
C VAL A 104 -14.05 -5.52 2.60
N GLY A 105 -15.16 -5.32 3.31
CA GLY A 105 -15.33 -4.20 4.22
C GLY A 105 -14.36 -4.26 5.40
N PHE A 106 -14.20 -5.45 5.99
CA PHE A 106 -13.21 -5.70 7.03
C PHE A 106 -11.78 -5.43 6.54
N ALA A 107 -11.42 -5.89 5.34
CA ALA A 107 -10.10 -5.66 4.77
C ALA A 107 -9.81 -4.15 4.56
N ILE A 108 -10.78 -3.39 4.05
CA ILE A 108 -10.67 -1.93 3.88
C ILE A 108 -10.52 -1.23 5.23
N GLN A 109 -11.34 -1.59 6.22
CA GLN A 109 -11.30 -0.98 7.53
C GLN A 109 -9.98 -1.23 8.25
N LEU A 110 -9.47 -2.46 8.21
CA LEU A 110 -8.18 -2.80 8.80
C LEU A 110 -7.03 -2.08 8.07
N ALA A 111 -7.05 -2.00 6.74
CA ALA A 111 -6.05 -1.24 6.00
C ALA A 111 -6.02 0.25 6.42
N LYS A 112 -7.20 0.87 6.61
CA LYS A 112 -7.31 2.24 7.13
C LYS A 112 -6.71 2.39 8.52
N GLN A 113 -6.97 1.45 9.43
CA GLN A 113 -6.42 1.48 10.79
C GLN A 113 -4.89 1.41 10.77
N ILE A 114 -4.31 0.50 9.96
CA ILE A 114 -2.86 0.37 9.79
C ILE A 114 -2.26 1.67 9.24
N LEU A 115 -2.88 2.24 8.19
CA LEU A 115 -2.39 3.48 7.59
C LEU A 115 -2.47 4.65 8.56
N LYS A 116 -3.55 4.73 9.36
CA LYS A 116 -3.70 5.77 10.37
C LYS A 116 -2.61 5.68 11.43
N GLU A 117 -2.35 4.49 11.99
CA GLU A 117 -1.28 4.29 12.99
C GLU A 117 0.08 4.71 12.43
N ASN A 118 0.40 4.29 11.20
CA ASN A 118 1.65 4.67 10.54
C ASN A 118 1.72 6.19 10.28
N PHE A 119 0.64 6.79 9.79
CA PHE A 119 0.58 8.23 9.52
C PHE A 119 0.74 9.05 10.79
N ASP A 120 -0.01 8.72 11.85
CA ASP A 120 0.05 9.41 13.14
C ASP A 120 1.47 9.36 13.71
N TYR A 121 2.13 8.19 13.65
CA TYR A 121 3.52 8.04 14.09
C TYR A 121 4.46 9.01 13.37
N TYR A 122 4.40 9.08 12.04
CA TYR A 122 5.30 9.95 11.27
C TYR A 122 4.92 11.42 11.39
N HIS A 123 3.64 11.74 11.56
CA HIS A 123 3.19 13.10 11.81
C HIS A 123 3.75 13.63 13.13
N GLN A 124 3.68 12.83 14.20
CA GLN A 124 4.27 13.18 15.49
C GLN A 124 5.79 13.34 15.41
N LYS A 125 6.47 12.47 14.67
CA LYS A 125 7.94 12.48 14.54
C LYS A 125 8.47 13.56 13.59
N HIS A 126 7.66 13.97 12.62
CA HIS A 126 8.03 14.91 11.55
C HIS A 126 6.91 15.92 11.28
N PRO A 127 6.57 16.79 12.24
CA PRO A 127 5.40 17.68 12.16
C PRO A 127 5.46 18.67 10.99
N ASN A 128 6.66 19.01 10.51
CA ASN A 128 6.86 19.97 9.43
C ASN A 128 6.79 19.35 8.02
N LYS A 129 6.54 18.04 7.90
CA LYS A 129 6.41 17.37 6.59
C LYS A 129 5.00 17.59 6.04
N SER A 130 4.92 17.76 4.72
CA SER A 130 3.63 17.81 4.03
C SER A 130 2.86 16.50 4.20
N VAL A 131 1.53 16.56 4.11
CA VAL A 131 0.65 15.37 4.17
C VAL A 131 1.11 14.30 3.17
N TYR A 132 1.49 14.69 1.97
CA TYR A 132 1.96 13.77 0.94
C TYR A 132 3.26 13.05 1.35
N GLN A 133 4.24 13.77 1.91
CA GLN A 133 5.47 13.15 2.42
C GLN A 133 5.18 12.19 3.59
N LEU A 134 4.24 12.54 4.47
CA LEU A 134 3.82 11.68 5.57
C LEU A 134 3.12 10.40 5.08
N VAL A 135 2.29 10.50 4.03
CA VAL A 135 1.70 9.33 3.37
C VAL A 135 2.78 8.43 2.80
N GLU A 136 3.78 8.96 2.09
CA GLU A 136 4.88 8.15 1.56
C GLU A 136 5.67 7.42 2.66
N MET A 137 5.88 8.07 3.80
CA MET A 137 6.50 7.44 4.97
C MET A 137 5.63 6.32 5.52
N ALA A 138 4.33 6.57 5.70
CA ALA A 138 3.36 5.60 6.18
C ALA A 138 3.24 4.38 5.25
N ILE A 139 3.31 4.59 3.94
CA ILE A 139 3.34 3.54 2.91
C ILE A 139 4.63 2.73 2.96
N GLY A 140 5.78 3.38 3.14
CA GLY A 140 7.04 2.67 3.34
C GLY A 140 6.97 1.73 4.56
N ALA A 141 6.35 2.20 5.65
CA ALA A 141 6.13 1.39 6.84
C ALA A 141 5.10 0.27 6.64
N TYR A 142 4.09 0.47 5.79
CA TYR A 142 3.12 -0.55 5.42
C TYR A 142 3.80 -1.79 4.80
N ASN A 143 4.80 -1.58 3.94
CA ASN A 143 5.53 -2.67 3.29
C ASN A 143 6.63 -3.32 4.15
N GLY A 144 7.42 -2.52 4.88
CA GLY A 144 8.66 -2.97 5.54
C GLY A 144 8.68 -2.84 7.06
N GLY A 145 7.59 -2.40 7.68
CA GLY A 145 7.57 -1.96 9.08
C GLY A 145 8.28 -0.61 9.29
N MET A 146 8.38 -0.16 10.54
CA MET A 146 8.83 1.21 10.89
C MET A 146 10.30 1.54 10.55
N LYS A 147 11.04 0.59 9.97
CA LYS A 147 12.37 0.80 9.36
C LYS A 147 12.18 1.35 7.94
N HIS A 148 11.74 2.59 7.85
CA HIS A 148 11.44 3.25 6.58
C HIS A 148 12.70 3.49 5.72
N ASN A 149 12.64 3.12 4.43
CA ASN A 149 13.58 3.58 3.41
C ASN A 149 12.79 4.39 2.34
N PRO A 150 12.89 5.74 2.33
CA PRO A 150 12.12 6.62 1.43
C PRO A 150 12.45 6.42 -0.05
N ASN A 151 13.59 5.79 -0.35
CA ASN A 151 14.06 5.51 -1.70
C ASN A 151 13.86 4.05 -2.12
N GLY A 152 13.17 3.26 -1.29
CA GLY A 152 12.86 1.87 -1.60
C GLY A 152 12.01 1.72 -2.86
N ALA A 153 12.24 0.63 -3.59
CA ALA A 153 11.51 0.34 -4.83
C ALA A 153 9.98 0.34 -4.65
N TYR A 154 9.49 -0.08 -3.48
CA TYR A 154 8.06 -0.08 -3.15
C TYR A 154 7.45 1.34 -3.16
N VAL A 155 8.09 2.30 -2.48
CA VAL A 155 7.61 3.69 -2.41
C VAL A 155 7.63 4.32 -3.80
N LYS A 156 8.66 4.05 -4.61
CA LYS A 156 8.72 4.53 -6.01
C LYS A 156 7.55 4.00 -6.85
N LYS A 157 7.23 2.70 -6.75
CA LYS A 157 6.07 2.11 -7.45
C LYS A 157 4.74 2.71 -6.95
N PHE A 158 4.61 2.90 -5.64
CA PHE A 158 3.44 3.56 -5.07
C PHE A 158 3.25 4.98 -5.64
N ARG A 159 4.30 5.83 -5.67
CA ARG A 159 4.24 7.19 -6.25
C ARG A 159 3.69 7.18 -7.67
N CYS A 160 4.20 6.25 -8.49
CA CYS A 160 3.76 6.09 -9.87
C CYS A 160 2.28 5.72 -9.99
N ILE A 161 1.78 4.80 -9.17
CA ILE A 161 0.36 4.43 -9.20
C ILE A 161 -0.49 5.58 -8.65
N TYR A 162 -0.08 6.18 -7.54
CA TYR A 162 -0.80 7.25 -6.87
C TYR A 162 -1.00 8.48 -7.75
N SER A 163 -0.02 8.84 -8.60
CA SER A 163 -0.17 9.95 -9.55
C SER A 163 -1.17 9.66 -10.67
N GLN A 164 -1.47 8.39 -10.94
CA GLN A 164 -2.44 7.96 -11.96
C GLN A 164 -3.86 7.78 -11.41
N VAL A 165 -4.03 7.55 -10.11
CA VAL A 165 -5.37 7.43 -9.49
C VAL A 165 -5.98 8.82 -9.35
N ARG A 166 -7.00 9.11 -10.18
CA ARG A 166 -7.82 10.32 -10.10
C ARG A 166 -9.07 10.03 -9.26
N TYR A 167 -9.45 10.98 -8.40
CA TYR A 167 -10.59 10.83 -7.48
C TYR A 167 -11.90 11.42 -8.05
N ASN A 168 -11.81 12.28 -9.07
CA ASN A 168 -12.93 13.07 -9.60
C ASN A 168 -13.05 13.04 -11.15
N GLU A 169 -12.50 12.03 -11.82
CA GLU A 169 -12.70 11.81 -13.27
C GLU A 169 -13.33 10.45 -13.53
#